data_AF-A0A944NA11-F1
#
_entry.id   AF-A0A944NA11-F1
#
_cell.length_a   1.000
_cell.length_b   1.000
_cell.length_c   1.000
_cell.angle_alpha   90.00
_cell.angle_beta   90.00
_cell.angle_gamma   90.00
#
_symmetry.space_group_name_H-M   'P 1'
#
loop_
_entity.id
_entity.type
_entity.pdbx_description
1 polymer ?
#
loop_
_entity_poly.entity_id
_entity_poly.type
_entity_poly.pdbx_seq_one_letter_code
_entity_poly.pdbx_strand_id
1 'polypeptide(L)'
;MLLFELLKPGRTGLGGKILRTFLASIGIQKHVVLHTLRACFATHLLSTGVEPLKVMRMGGWNDFKTFQIYLRLSGVDVKGVAESLELLPVHSDTDNVVSLHRFQ
;
A
#
# COMPACT_ATOMS: atom_id res chain seq x y z
N MET A 1 -13.95 -10.75 3.88
CA MET A 1 -13.86 -12.09 4.49
C MET A 1 -13.11 -12.97 3.51
N LEU A 2 -11.88 -13.46 3.77
CA LEU A 2 -11.42 -14.79 3.27
C LEU A 2 -9.99 -15.27 3.60
N LEU A 3 -8.95 -14.46 3.90
CA LEU A 3 -7.61 -15.08 4.10
C LEU A 3 -7.15 -15.29 5.56
N PHE A 4 -7.64 -14.51 6.53
CA PHE A 4 -7.11 -14.57 7.91
C PHE A 4 -8.15 -14.71 9.02
N GLU A 5 -9.45 -14.70 8.73
CA GLU A 5 -10.49 -15.09 9.71
C GLU A 5 -10.31 -16.56 10.17
N LEU A 6 -9.69 -17.39 9.31
CA LEU A 6 -9.35 -18.79 9.64
C LEU A 6 -8.18 -18.92 10.63
N LEU A 7 -7.42 -17.85 10.88
CA LEU A 7 -6.35 -17.80 11.87
C LEU A 7 -6.83 -16.98 13.06
N LYS A 8 -7.64 -17.60 13.92
CA LYS A 8 -8.09 -16.98 15.17
C LYS A 8 -6.89 -16.37 15.92
N PRO A 9 -7.02 -15.15 16.46
CA PRO A 9 -5.95 -14.50 17.20
C PRO A 9 -5.72 -15.25 18.50
N GLY A 10 -4.70 -16.11 18.50
CA GLY A 10 -4.32 -16.87 19.68
C GLY A 10 -2.84 -17.18 19.63
N ARG A 11 -2.09 -16.68 20.62
CA ARG A 11 -0.67 -17.02 20.84
C ARG A 11 -0.44 -18.55 20.94
N THR A 12 -1.51 -19.31 21.17
CA THR A 12 -1.58 -20.74 21.45
C THR A 12 -2.13 -21.61 20.31
N GLY A 13 -2.57 -21.03 19.19
CA GLY A 13 -3.03 -21.80 18.03
C GLY A 13 -1.91 -22.60 17.35
N LEU A 14 -2.26 -23.72 16.71
CA LEU A 14 -1.31 -24.60 16.01
C LEU A 14 -0.41 -23.84 15.03
N GLY A 15 -0.98 -22.92 14.25
CA GLY A 15 -0.23 -22.08 13.31
C GLY A 15 0.82 -21.18 13.98
N GLY A 16 0.53 -20.66 15.18
CA GLY A 16 1.50 -19.87 15.95
C GLY A 16 2.66 -20.72 16.49
N LYS A 17 2.39 -21.98 16.88
CA LYS A 17 3.43 -22.92 17.29
C LYS A 17 4.34 -23.28 16.12
N ILE A 18 3.76 -23.65 14.97
CA ILE A 18 4.51 -23.96 13.75
C ILE A 18 5.38 -22.77 13.33
N LEU A 19 4.81 -21.56 13.33
CA LEU A 19 5.54 -20.34 12.98
C LEU A 19 6.72 -20.11 13.93
N ARG A 20 6.54 -20.27 15.25
CA ARG A 20 7.64 -20.11 16.21
C ARG A 20 8.75 -21.13 16.00
N THR A 21 8.40 -22.40 15.79
CA THR A 21 9.39 -23.45 15.50
C THR A 21 10.18 -23.12 14.23
N PHE A 22 9.49 -22.69 13.17
CA PHE A 22 10.13 -22.27 11.93
C PHE A 22 11.06 -21.07 12.13
N LEU A 23 10.60 -20.02 12.81
CA LEU A 23 11.40 -18.82 13.10
C LEU A 23 12.65 -19.16 13.93
N ALA A 24 12.52 -20.05 14.91
CA ALA A 24 13.63 -20.54 15.71
C ALA A 24 14.65 -21.31 14.84
N SER A 25 14.19 -22.15 13.90
CA SER A 25 15.08 -22.89 13.00
C SER A 25 15.88 -22.01 12.05
N ILE A 26 15.38 -20.81 11.71
CA ILE A 26 16.08 -19.84 10.86
C ILE A 26 16.79 -18.74 11.66
N GLY A 27 16.87 -18.89 12.99
CA GLY A 27 17.60 -17.98 13.88
C GLY A 27 16.90 -16.65 14.18
N ILE A 28 15.61 -16.49 13.86
CA ILE A 28 14.85 -15.28 14.18
C ILE A 28 14.33 -15.36 15.61
N GLN A 29 14.94 -14.58 16.50
CA GLN A 29 14.58 -14.47 17.92
C GLN A 29 13.51 -13.40 18.21
N LYS A 30 13.08 -12.65 17.18
CA LYS A 30 12.08 -11.59 17.33
C LYS A 30 10.69 -12.17 17.56
N HIS A 31 9.88 -11.46 18.36
CA HIS A 31 8.47 -11.82 18.55
C HIS A 31 7.65 -11.51 17.28
N VAL A 32 7.45 -12.54 16.45
CA VAL A 32 6.66 -12.46 15.22
C VAL A 32 5.42 -13.34 15.37
N VAL A 33 4.26 -12.78 15.01
CA VAL A 33 2.98 -13.50 15.00
C VAL A 33 2.38 -13.46 13.59
N LEU A 34 1.34 -14.26 13.35
CA LEU A 34 0.67 -14.31 12.04
C LEU A 34 0.14 -12.94 11.58
N HIS A 35 -0.25 -12.06 12.51
CA HIS A 35 -0.60 -10.69 12.17
C HIS A 35 0.58 -9.85 11.66
N THR A 36 1.80 -10.11 12.16
CA THR A 36 3.02 -9.49 11.62
C THR A 36 3.24 -9.96 10.18
N LEU A 37 3.06 -11.25 9.89
CA LEU A 37 3.17 -11.77 8.52
C LEU A 37 2.09 -11.20 7.59
N ARG A 38 0.86 -11.05 8.08
CA ARG A 38 -0.23 -10.38 7.35
C ARG A 38 0.12 -8.95 6.98
N ALA A 39 0.69 -8.21 7.92
CA ALA A 39 1.16 -6.85 7.69
C ALA A 39 2.24 -6.81 6.60
N CYS A 40 3.27 -7.65 6.73
CA CYS A 40 4.36 -7.77 5.76
C CYS A 40 3.85 -8.14 4.36
N PHE A 41 2.89 -9.07 4.28
CA PHE A 41 2.26 -9.47 3.02
C PHE A 41 1.56 -8.29 2.33
N ALA A 42 0.77 -7.51 3.05
CA ALA A 42 0.11 -6.34 2.47
C ALA A 42 1.09 -5.26 2.04
N THR A 43 2.06 -4.90 2.89
CA THR A 43 3.06 -3.88 2.54
C THR A 43 3.88 -4.30 1.33
N HIS A 44 4.20 -5.60 1.20
CA HIS A 44 4.94 -6.11 0.06
C HIS A 44 4.12 -6.00 -1.24
N LEU A 45 2.87 -6.47 -1.25
CA LEU A 45 2.01 -6.34 -2.44
C LEU A 45 1.82 -4.90 -2.88
N LEU A 46 1.60 -3.99 -1.93
CA LEU A 46 1.48 -2.57 -2.20
C LEU A 46 2.78 -1.99 -2.78
N SER A 47 3.94 -2.37 -2.24
CA SER A 47 5.25 -1.92 -2.76
C SER A 47 5.54 -2.42 -4.17
N THR A 48 4.98 -3.58 -4.56
CA THR A 48 5.09 -4.12 -5.93
C THR A 48 4.11 -3.47 -6.93
N GLY A 49 3.32 -2.48 -6.51
CA GLY A 49 2.36 -1.77 -7.37
C GLY A 49 1.00 -2.46 -7.51
N VAL A 50 0.68 -3.44 -6.66
CA VAL A 50 -0.66 -4.06 -6.65
C VAL A 50 -1.68 -3.05 -6.14
N GLU A 51 -2.81 -2.96 -6.84
CA GLU A 51 -3.90 -2.05 -6.51
C GLU A 51 -4.35 -2.19 -5.04
N PRO A 52 -4.41 -1.07 -4.27
CA PRO A 52 -4.73 -1.11 -2.84
C PRO A 52 -6.06 -1.77 -2.50
N LEU A 53 -7.10 -1.58 -3.32
CA LEU A 53 -8.41 -2.21 -3.12
C LEU A 53 -8.38 -3.73 -3.27
N LYS A 54 -7.56 -4.26 -4.18
CA LYS A 54 -7.36 -5.71 -4.34
C LYS A 54 -6.67 -6.28 -3.11
N VAL A 55 -5.60 -5.64 -2.64
CA VAL A 55 -4.87 -6.06 -1.42
C VAL A 55 -5.78 -6.00 -0.20
N MET A 56 -6.59 -4.95 -0.07
CA MET A 56 -7.55 -4.79 1.03
C MET A 56 -8.57 -5.94 1.06
N ARG A 57 -9.16 -6.27 -0.09
CA ARG A 57 -10.13 -7.38 -0.22
C ARG A 57 -9.48 -8.73 0.06
N MET A 58 -8.27 -8.97 -0.45
CA MET A 58 -7.52 -10.21 -0.24
C MET A 58 -7.17 -10.44 1.24
N GLY A 59 -6.67 -9.42 1.94
CA GLY A 59 -6.47 -9.56 3.38
C GLY A 59 -7.79 -9.60 4.13
N GLY A 60 -8.86 -9.02 3.59
CA GLY A 60 -10.16 -8.98 4.26
C GLY A 60 -10.18 -7.95 5.39
N TRP A 61 -9.57 -6.79 5.16
CA TRP A 61 -9.83 -5.62 6.01
C TRP A 61 -11.26 -5.13 5.74
N ASN A 62 -12.03 -4.91 6.79
CA ASN A 62 -13.39 -4.39 6.67
C ASN A 62 -13.43 -2.87 6.56
N ASP A 63 -12.43 -2.21 7.15
CA ASP A 63 -12.33 -0.75 7.23
C ASP A 63 -11.07 -0.26 6.53
N PHE A 64 -11.24 0.71 5.63
CA PHE A 64 -10.15 1.32 4.87
C PHE A 64 -9.21 2.11 5.78
N LYS A 65 -9.72 2.75 6.84
CA LYS A 65 -8.89 3.52 7.79
C LYS A 65 -7.85 2.62 8.47
N THR A 66 -8.24 1.40 8.85
CA THR A 66 -7.32 0.40 9.38
C THR A 66 -6.28 -0.07 8.34
N PHE A 67 -6.68 -0.15 7.07
CA PHE A 67 -5.81 -0.57 5.97
C PHE A 67 -4.79 0.52 5.56
N GLN A 68 -5.12 1.80 5.71
CA GLN A 68 -4.27 2.93 5.32
C GLN A 68 -2.88 2.93 5.97
N ILE A 69 -2.71 2.31 7.15
CA ILE A 69 -1.40 2.15 7.78
C ILE A 69 -0.45 1.37 6.86
N TYR A 70 -0.92 0.30 6.22
CA TYR A 70 -0.10 -0.51 5.30
C TYR A 70 0.19 0.22 3.99
N LEU A 71 -0.77 1.01 3.50
CA LEU A 71 -0.56 1.88 2.34
C LEU A 71 0.56 2.88 2.58
N ARG A 72 0.55 3.56 3.73
CA ARG A 72 1.62 4.48 4.10
C ARG A 72 2.97 3.79 4.27
N LEU A 73 2.99 2.62 4.92
CA LEU A 73 4.22 1.86 5.15
C LEU A 73 4.83 1.26 3.87
N SER A 74 4.02 1.02 2.84
CA SER A 74 4.51 0.48 1.57
C SER A 74 5.37 1.45 0.76
N GLY A 75 5.42 2.73 1.17
CA GLY A 75 6.30 3.72 0.55
C GLY A 75 5.98 3.97 -0.93
N VAL A 76 4.73 3.75 -1.35
CA VAL A 76 4.27 4.09 -2.69
C VAL A 76 4.49 5.58 -2.89
N ASP A 77 5.49 5.92 -3.70
CA ASP A 77 5.90 7.29 -3.95
C ASP A 77 4.83 7.99 -4.80
N VAL A 78 4.54 9.23 -4.44
CA VAL A 78 3.59 10.10 -5.16
C VAL A 78 4.30 10.97 -6.21
N LYS A 79 5.64 10.90 -6.30
CA LYS A 79 6.40 11.53 -7.39
C LYS A 79 6.01 10.90 -8.73
N GLY A 80 5.82 11.71 -9.76
CA GLY A 80 5.39 11.24 -11.08
C GLY A 80 3.88 11.37 -11.34
N VAL A 81 3.06 11.54 -10.30
CA VAL A 81 1.59 11.56 -10.46
C VAL A 81 1.11 12.83 -11.18
N ALA A 82 1.73 13.98 -10.88
CA ALA A 82 1.39 15.24 -11.55
C ALA A 82 2.01 15.30 -12.95
N GLU A 83 3.14 14.63 -13.17
CA GLU A 83 3.84 14.57 -14.46
C GLU A 83 3.06 13.78 -15.51
N SER A 84 2.22 12.82 -15.08
CA SER A 84 1.29 12.11 -15.97
C SER A 84 0.03 12.92 -16.33
N LEU A 85 -0.14 14.10 -15.74
CA LEU A 85 -1.30 14.95 -15.97
C LEU A 85 -1.02 15.87 -17.18
N GLU A 86 -1.38 15.41 -18.37
CA GLU A 86 -1.32 16.21 -19.61
C GLU A 86 -2.42 17.28 -19.61
N LEU A 87 -2.15 18.43 -18.99
CA LEU A 87 -3.06 19.59 -18.98
C LEU A 87 -2.83 20.58 -20.12
N LEU A 88 -1.79 20.38 -20.94
CA LEU A 88 -1.44 21.35 -21.95
C LEU A 88 -2.22 21.09 -23.24
N PRO A 89 -3.00 22.06 -23.75
CA PRO A 89 -3.61 21.95 -25.06
C PRO A 89 -2.50 21.86 -26.12
N VAL A 90 -2.59 20.85 -26.99
CA VAL A 90 -1.64 20.60 -28.11
C VAL A 90 -1.61 21.78 -29.10
N HIS A 91 -2.64 22.62 -29.08
CA HIS A 91 -2.72 23.84 -29.88
C HIS A 91 -2.90 25.04 -28.95
N SER A 92 -1.79 25.72 -28.63
CA SER A 92 -1.86 27.12 -28.23
C SER A 92 -2.08 27.93 -29.51
N ASP A 93 -3.33 28.09 -29.94
CA ASP A 93 -3.68 29.14 -30.90
C ASP A 93 -3.42 30.49 -30.22
N THR A 94 -2.19 30.96 -30.32
CA THR A 94 -1.76 32.26 -29.79
C THR A 94 -2.27 33.44 -30.61
N ASP A 95 -3.16 33.20 -31.57
CA ASP A 95 -3.72 34.22 -32.46
C ASP A 95 -4.55 35.29 -31.72
N ASN A 96 -4.95 35.05 -30.47
CA ASN A 96 -5.75 35.98 -29.67
C ASN A 96 -5.04 36.50 -28.40
N VAL A 97 -3.71 36.37 -28.29
CA VAL A 97 -2.97 36.86 -27.11
C VAL A 97 -2.62 38.33 -27.27
N VAL A 98 -3.38 39.21 -26.61
CA VAL A 98 -3.04 40.63 -26.49
C VAL A 98 -1.91 40.78 -25.48
N SER A 99 -0.74 41.20 -25.96
CA SER A 99 0.39 41.57 -25.09
C SER A 99 0.08 42.89 -24.37
N LEU A 100 -0.19 42.83 -23.06
CA LEU A 100 -0.37 44.00 -22.21
C LEU A 100 0.98 44.67 -21.89
N HIS A 101 1.61 45.29 -22.90
CA HIS A 101 2.75 46.17 -22.69
C HIS A 101 2.40 47.59 -23.13
N ARG A 102 1.74 48.35 -22.25
CA ARG A 102 1.87 49.83 -22.18
C ARG A 102 1.22 50.42 -20.93
N PHE A 103 2.03 50.63 -19.89
CA PHE A 103 1.83 51.73 -18.94
C PHE A 103 3.22 52.22 -18.49
N GLN A 104 3.85 53.05 -19.33
CA GLN A 104 4.61 54.21 -18.90
C GLN A 104 4.75 55.19 -20.07
#